data_AF-A0A661UWR5-F1
#
_entry.id   AF-A0A661UWR5-F1
#
_cell.length_a   1.000
_cell.length_b   1.000
_cell.length_c   1.000
_cell.angle_alpha   90.00
_cell.angle_beta   90.00
_cell.angle_gamma   90.00
#
_symmetry.space_group_name_H-M   'P 1'
#
loop_
_entity.id
_entity.type
_entity.pdbx_description
1 polymer ?
#
loop_
_entity_poly.entity_id
_entity_poly.type
_entity_poly.pdbx_seq_one_letter_code
_entity_poly.pdbx_strand_id
1 'polypeptide(L)'
;MTSQRIGTRGTIATIAGLIVFGLILAVATVAASALAAMIVGCVSLAAMLLLTLHSLRRERERVESRVRGVHQKYDSVVTALTSAMGLRDDMSASHALRVADLAFILAQQMRLGHEETQLIQRAAVLADIGKMEIAEGILSKKSHLSDEEWDEMRHHPAIGFGIMTDILNLSDAAEIG
;
A
#
# COMPACT_ATOMS: atom_id res chain seq x y z
N MET A 1 -60.37 -20.02 -74.37
CA MET A 1 -59.36 -20.59 -73.45
C MET A 1 -58.34 -19.56 -72.91
N THR A 2 -58.66 -18.26 -72.91
CA THR A 2 -57.72 -17.17 -72.54
C THR A 2 -57.94 -16.59 -71.14
N SER A 3 -59.13 -16.76 -70.54
CA SER A 3 -59.47 -16.21 -69.21
C SER A 3 -58.80 -16.95 -68.04
N GLN A 4 -58.57 -18.26 -68.17
CA GLN A 4 -58.01 -19.10 -67.09
C GLN A 4 -56.50 -18.86 -66.84
N ARG A 5 -55.74 -18.34 -67.83
CA ARG A 5 -54.30 -18.06 -67.70
C ARG A 5 -53.98 -16.76 -66.95
N ILE A 6 -54.94 -15.83 -66.86
CA ILE A 6 -54.75 -14.54 -66.18
C ILE A 6 -54.88 -14.70 -64.67
N GLY A 7 -55.83 -15.53 -64.20
CA GLY A 7 -56.02 -15.82 -62.77
C GLY A 7 -54.84 -16.56 -62.13
N THR A 8 -54.24 -17.54 -62.83
CA THR A 8 -53.09 -18.31 -62.31
C THR A 8 -51.81 -17.49 -62.16
N ARG A 9 -51.64 -16.42 -62.96
CA ARG A 9 -50.47 -15.51 -62.85
C ARG A 9 -50.58 -14.61 -61.62
N GLY A 10 -51.79 -14.15 -61.29
CA GLY A 10 -52.05 -13.37 -60.09
C GLY A 10 -51.79 -14.16 -58.80
N THR A 11 -52.20 -15.43 -58.75
CA THR A 11 -51.98 -16.31 -57.58
C THR A 11 -50.50 -16.66 -57.36
N ILE A 12 -49.72 -16.83 -58.43
CA ILE A 12 -48.28 -17.09 -58.30
C ILE A 12 -47.54 -15.86 -57.77
N ALA A 13 -47.91 -14.66 -58.24
CA ALA A 13 -47.30 -13.42 -57.79
C ALA A 13 -47.59 -13.12 -56.30
N THR A 14 -48.80 -13.39 -55.82
CA THR A 14 -49.15 -13.22 -54.40
C THR A 14 -48.41 -14.22 -53.51
N ILE A 15 -48.31 -15.49 -53.92
CA ILE A 15 -47.54 -16.51 -53.19
C ILE A 15 -46.06 -16.14 -53.14
N ALA A 16 -45.46 -15.70 -54.25
CA ALA A 16 -44.07 -15.25 -54.28
C ALA A 16 -43.84 -14.03 -53.36
N GLY A 17 -44.77 -13.07 -53.34
CA GLY A 17 -44.72 -11.92 -52.44
C GLY A 17 -44.76 -12.30 -50.97
N LEU A 18 -45.63 -13.25 -50.60
CA LEU A 18 -45.71 -13.77 -49.22
C LEU A 18 -44.44 -14.50 -48.79
N ILE A 19 -43.82 -15.28 -49.68
CA ILE A 19 -42.54 -15.96 -49.41
C ILE A 19 -41.42 -14.94 -49.18
N VAL A 20 -41.31 -13.94 -50.04
CA VAL A 20 -40.28 -12.88 -49.91
C VAL A 20 -40.49 -12.09 -48.62
N PHE A 21 -41.73 -11.72 -48.30
CA PHE A 21 -42.04 -11.03 -47.05
C PHE A 21 -41.69 -11.87 -45.82
N GLY A 22 -42.02 -13.17 -45.83
CA GLY A 22 -41.66 -14.10 -44.76
C GLY A 22 -40.15 -14.23 -44.57
N LEU A 23 -39.38 -14.30 -45.66
CA LEU A 23 -37.91 -14.33 -45.63
C LEU A 23 -37.33 -13.05 -45.03
N ILE A 24 -37.84 -11.88 -45.44
CA ILE A 24 -37.39 -10.58 -44.88
C ILE A 24 -37.65 -10.54 -43.37
N LEU A 25 -38.83 -10.98 -42.92
CA LEU A 25 -39.18 -11.00 -41.50
C LEU A 25 -38.30 -11.98 -40.71
N ALA A 26 -38.01 -13.16 -41.25
CA ALA A 26 -37.11 -14.14 -40.65
C ALA A 26 -35.68 -13.59 -40.50
N VAL A 27 -35.15 -12.96 -41.55
CA VAL A 27 -33.81 -12.32 -41.49
C VAL A 27 -33.78 -11.19 -40.48
N ALA A 28 -34.83 -10.35 -40.44
CA ALA A 28 -34.92 -9.23 -39.50
C ALA A 28 -34.97 -9.71 -38.03
N THR A 29 -35.73 -10.77 -37.75
CA THR A 29 -35.83 -11.34 -36.39
C THR A 29 -34.52 -11.99 -35.92
N VAL A 30 -33.85 -12.75 -36.81
CA VAL A 30 -32.53 -13.31 -36.51
C VAL A 30 -31.51 -12.21 -36.25
N ALA A 31 -31.45 -11.18 -37.11
CA ALA A 31 -30.55 -10.04 -36.93
C ALA A 31 -30.81 -9.29 -35.61
N ALA A 32 -32.08 -9.05 -35.27
CA ALA A 32 -32.46 -8.39 -34.02
C ALA A 32 -32.05 -9.20 -32.79
N SER A 33 -32.27 -10.53 -32.80
CA SER A 33 -31.87 -11.41 -31.69
C SER A 33 -30.35 -11.48 -31.51
N ALA A 34 -29.59 -11.50 -32.62
CA ALA A 34 -28.13 -11.48 -32.60
C ALA A 34 -27.59 -10.17 -32.01
N LEU A 35 -28.18 -9.02 -32.39
CA LEU A 35 -27.81 -7.72 -31.83
C LEU A 35 -28.11 -7.66 -30.32
N ALA A 36 -29.28 -8.14 -29.90
CA ALA A 36 -29.63 -8.20 -28.48
C ALA A 36 -28.64 -9.06 -27.68
N ALA A 37 -28.28 -10.24 -28.20
CA ALA A 37 -27.29 -11.11 -27.55
C ALA A 37 -25.91 -10.45 -27.43
N MET A 38 -25.44 -9.74 -28.47
CA MET A 38 -24.18 -9.00 -28.42
C MET A 38 -24.21 -7.89 -27.37
N ILE A 39 -25.32 -7.12 -27.30
CA ILE A 39 -25.48 -6.06 -26.30
C ILE A 39 -25.44 -6.65 -24.89
N VAL A 40 -26.19 -7.72 -24.63
CA VAL A 40 -26.20 -8.39 -23.32
C VAL A 40 -24.81 -8.91 -22.96
N GLY A 41 -24.09 -9.51 -23.92
CA GLY A 41 -22.71 -9.96 -23.73
C GLY A 41 -21.76 -8.81 -23.39
N CYS A 42 -21.82 -7.71 -24.15
CA CYS A 42 -21.02 -6.51 -23.91
C CYS A 42 -21.30 -5.88 -22.54
N VAL A 43 -22.58 -5.75 -22.16
CA VAL A 43 -22.98 -5.20 -20.85
C VAL A 43 -22.52 -6.11 -19.72
N SER A 44 -22.66 -7.42 -19.87
CA SER A 44 -22.23 -8.40 -18.85
C SER A 44 -20.71 -8.39 -18.68
N LEU A 45 -19.96 -8.33 -19.78
CA LEU A 45 -18.50 -8.24 -19.76
C LEU A 45 -18.03 -6.92 -19.14
N ALA A 46 -18.67 -5.80 -19.51
CA ALA A 46 -18.35 -4.50 -18.93
C ALA A 46 -18.63 -4.48 -17.43
N ALA A 47 -19.77 -5.02 -16.99
CA ALA A 47 -20.10 -5.14 -15.57
C ALA A 47 -19.09 -6.01 -14.82
N MET A 48 -18.72 -7.17 -15.38
CA MET A 48 -17.70 -8.05 -14.79
C MET A 48 -16.34 -7.34 -14.68
N LEU A 49 -15.90 -6.65 -15.74
CA LEU A 49 -14.67 -5.88 -15.73
C LEU A 49 -14.69 -4.77 -14.66
N LEU A 50 -15.78 -4.01 -14.56
CA LEU A 50 -15.91 -2.95 -13.55
C LEU A 50 -15.87 -3.50 -12.13
N LEU A 51 -16.53 -4.65 -11.87
CA LEU A 51 -16.51 -5.29 -10.56
C LEU A 51 -15.11 -5.80 -10.19
N THR A 52 -14.39 -6.42 -11.13
CA THR A 52 -13.01 -6.87 -10.89
C THR A 52 -12.04 -5.71 -10.68
N LEU A 53 -12.16 -4.63 -11.44
CA LEU A 53 -11.37 -3.41 -11.21
C LEU A 53 -11.67 -2.79 -9.85
N HIS A 54 -12.93 -2.81 -9.43
CA HIS A 54 -13.34 -2.33 -8.10
C HIS A 54 -12.79 -3.21 -6.97
N SER A 55 -12.83 -4.54 -7.12
CA SER A 55 -12.27 -5.45 -6.10
C SER A 55 -10.76 -5.28 -5.96
N LEU A 56 -10.04 -5.16 -7.09
CA LEU A 56 -8.60 -4.92 -7.10
C LEU A 56 -8.23 -3.58 -6.44
N ARG A 57 -8.99 -2.52 -6.73
CA ARG A 57 -8.80 -1.22 -6.07
C ARG A 57 -8.97 -1.31 -4.56
N ARG A 58 -10.02 -1.99 -4.09
CA ARG A 58 -10.25 -2.21 -2.65
C ARG A 58 -9.15 -3.02 -1.99
N GLU A 59 -8.63 -4.02 -2.67
CA GLU A 59 -7.54 -4.85 -2.15
C GLU A 59 -6.24 -4.03 -2.03
N ARG A 60 -5.92 -3.23 -3.05
CA ARG A 60 -4.81 -2.27 -3.01
C ARG A 60 -4.95 -1.30 -1.84
N GLU A 61 -6.13 -0.71 -1.65
CA GLU A 61 -6.40 0.20 -0.53
C GLU A 61 -6.22 -0.47 0.85
N ARG A 62 -6.60 -1.75 0.99
CA ARG A 62 -6.38 -2.53 2.22
C ARG A 62 -4.91 -2.80 2.49
N VAL A 63 -4.14 -3.14 1.46
CA VAL A 63 -2.70 -3.36 1.61
C VAL A 63 -2.03 -2.06 2.01
N GLU A 64 -2.34 -0.96 1.33
CA GLU A 64 -1.80 0.35 1.68
C GLU A 64 -2.22 0.81 3.09
N SER A 65 -3.47 0.56 3.52
CA SER A 65 -3.92 0.95 4.85
C SER A 65 -3.22 0.15 5.95
N ARG A 66 -2.95 -1.15 5.72
CA ARG A 66 -2.13 -1.97 6.63
C ARG A 66 -0.72 -1.43 6.73
N VAL A 67 -0.08 -1.12 5.60
CA VAL A 67 1.28 -0.56 5.56
C VAL A 67 1.32 0.80 6.28
N ARG A 68 0.35 1.69 6.02
CA ARG A 68 0.24 2.98 6.72
C ARG A 68 0.03 2.80 8.22
N GLY A 69 -0.80 1.84 8.64
CA GLY A 69 -1.05 1.55 10.05
C GLY A 69 0.21 1.08 10.79
N VAL A 70 1.06 0.26 10.15
CA VAL A 70 2.35 -0.15 10.71
C VAL A 70 3.29 1.05 10.88
N HIS A 71 3.43 1.88 9.83
CA HIS A 71 4.27 3.07 9.89
C HIS A 71 3.80 4.06 10.97
N GLN A 72 2.49 4.29 11.07
CA GLN A 72 1.93 5.19 12.08
C GLN A 72 2.18 4.69 13.52
N LYS A 73 2.06 3.38 13.75
CA LYS A 73 2.37 2.78 15.06
C LYS A 73 3.85 2.95 15.39
N TYR A 74 4.74 2.68 14.42
CA TYR A 74 6.17 2.87 14.57
C TYR A 74 6.51 4.33 14.94
N ASP A 75 6.00 5.30 14.18
CA ASP A 75 6.23 6.72 14.42
C ASP A 75 5.75 7.16 15.81
N SER A 76 4.60 6.61 16.25
CA SER A 76 4.05 6.89 17.58
C SER A 76 4.94 6.34 18.69
N VAL A 77 5.46 5.12 18.55
CA VAL A 77 6.39 4.50 19.52
C VAL A 77 7.70 5.29 19.57
N VAL A 78 8.28 5.62 18.42
CA VAL A 78 9.53 6.39 18.35
C VAL A 78 9.34 7.79 18.95
N THR A 79 8.23 8.46 18.69
CA THR A 79 7.91 9.76 19.30
C THR A 79 7.78 9.67 20.82
N ALA A 80 7.14 8.61 21.34
CA ALA A 80 7.02 8.39 22.77
C ALA A 80 8.39 8.13 23.42
N LEU A 81 9.22 7.28 22.81
CA LEU A 81 10.57 6.96 23.30
C LEU A 81 11.47 8.20 23.28
N THR A 82 11.49 8.95 22.18
CA THR A 82 12.29 10.19 22.07
C THR A 82 11.85 11.26 23.07
N SER A 83 10.54 11.36 23.32
CA SER A 83 10.00 12.26 24.35
C SER A 83 10.40 11.82 25.75
N ALA A 84 10.39 10.51 26.04
CA ALA A 84 10.86 9.97 27.32
C ALA A 84 12.36 10.19 27.55
N MET A 85 13.19 10.01 26.52
CA MET A 85 14.64 10.31 26.57
C MET A 85 14.90 11.79 26.87
N GLY A 86 14.15 12.68 26.23
CA GLY A 86 14.28 14.13 26.44
C GLY A 86 13.87 14.63 27.83
N LEU A 87 13.32 13.77 28.70
CA LEU A 87 13.08 14.12 30.11
C LEU A 87 14.34 13.95 30.97
N ARG A 88 15.33 13.15 30.51
CA ARG A 88 16.54 12.82 31.27
C ARG A 88 17.80 13.45 30.69
N ASP A 89 17.87 13.55 29.38
CA ASP A 89 18.96 14.21 28.66
C ASP A 89 18.42 15.51 28.06
N ASP A 90 19.24 16.56 27.94
CA ASP A 90 18.90 17.84 27.27
C ASP A 90 18.63 17.66 25.74
N MET A 91 18.65 16.41 25.28
CA MET A 91 18.32 15.96 23.94
C MET A 91 16.83 16.11 23.63
N SER A 92 16.48 17.19 22.92
CA SER A 92 15.14 17.36 22.36
C SER A 92 14.82 16.31 21.27
N ALA A 93 13.56 15.92 21.12
CA ALA A 93 13.10 15.09 20.00
C ALA A 93 13.45 15.70 18.63
N SER A 94 13.48 17.04 18.53
CA SER A 94 13.92 17.76 17.33
C SER A 94 15.41 17.51 17.02
N HIS A 95 16.26 17.34 18.02
CA HIS A 95 17.66 17.00 17.81
C HIS A 95 17.80 15.60 17.21
N ALA A 96 17.13 14.60 17.78
CA ALA A 96 17.16 13.23 17.29
C ALA A 96 16.73 13.14 15.80
N LEU A 97 15.69 13.87 15.41
CA LEU A 97 15.25 13.95 14.02
C LEU A 97 16.30 14.57 13.09
N ARG A 98 16.98 15.64 13.52
CA ARG A 98 18.07 16.24 12.72
C ARG A 98 19.25 15.29 12.53
N VAL A 99 19.60 14.53 13.56
CA VAL A 99 20.66 13.51 13.48
C VAL A 99 20.26 12.41 12.49
N ALA A 100 19.01 11.96 12.54
CA ALA A 100 18.48 10.98 11.59
C ALA A 100 18.52 11.48 10.14
N ASP A 101 18.14 12.74 9.89
CA ASP A 101 18.22 13.33 8.55
C ASP A 101 19.65 13.42 8.03
N LEU A 102 20.61 13.78 8.90
CA LEU A 102 22.03 13.78 8.54
C LEU A 102 22.53 12.37 8.24
N ALA A 103 22.14 11.37 9.04
CA ALA A 103 22.50 9.98 8.82
C ALA A 103 21.94 9.45 7.48
N PHE A 104 20.70 9.82 7.13
CA PHE A 104 20.09 9.51 5.85
C PHE A 104 20.88 10.10 4.67
N ILE A 105 21.22 11.39 4.74
CA ILE A 105 22.01 12.07 3.71
C ILE A 105 23.38 11.39 3.56
N LEU A 106 24.04 11.07 4.68
CA LEU A 106 25.33 10.40 4.66
C LEU A 106 25.24 9.01 4.02
N ALA A 107 24.24 8.21 4.39
CA ALA A 107 23.99 6.89 3.81
C ALA A 107 23.75 6.97 2.29
N GLN A 108 23.01 7.99 1.81
CA GLN A 108 22.86 8.23 0.38
C GLN A 108 24.19 8.57 -0.32
N GLN A 109 25.02 9.42 0.29
CA GLN A 109 26.33 9.76 -0.26
C GLN A 109 27.27 8.54 -0.31
N MET A 110 27.11 7.62 0.64
CA MET A 110 27.81 6.33 0.67
C MET A 110 27.25 5.32 -0.36
N ARG A 111 26.21 5.67 -1.12
CA ARG A 111 25.55 4.82 -2.14
C ARG A 111 25.00 3.51 -1.57
N LEU A 112 24.52 3.54 -0.34
CA LEU A 112 23.81 2.40 0.26
C LEU A 112 22.45 2.18 -0.43
N GLY A 113 21.93 0.95 -0.31
CA GLY A 113 20.60 0.62 -0.82
C GLY A 113 19.49 1.45 -0.17
N HIS A 114 18.33 1.52 -0.82
CA HIS A 114 17.19 2.27 -0.28
C HIS A 114 16.76 1.75 1.10
N GLU A 115 16.70 0.43 1.25
CA GLU A 115 16.32 -0.20 2.52
C GLU A 115 17.35 0.05 3.62
N GLU A 116 18.64 -0.09 3.32
CA GLU A 116 19.72 0.21 4.27
C GLU A 116 19.73 1.67 4.70
N THR A 117 19.51 2.59 3.75
CA THR A 117 19.44 4.03 4.02
C THR A 117 18.28 4.36 4.96
N GLN A 118 17.09 3.78 4.73
CA GLN A 118 15.95 3.95 5.61
C GLN A 118 16.19 3.34 6.99
N LEU A 119 16.83 2.18 7.05
CA LEU A 119 17.16 1.53 8.31
C LEU A 119 18.10 2.39 9.16
N ILE A 120 19.15 2.95 8.54
CA ILE A 120 20.10 3.84 9.21
C ILE A 120 19.38 5.09 9.75
N GLN A 121 18.53 5.73 8.94
CA GLN A 121 17.76 6.89 9.38
C GLN A 121 16.89 6.55 10.60
N ARG A 122 16.17 5.43 10.54
CA ARG A 122 15.30 4.97 11.62
C ARG A 122 16.08 4.66 12.90
N ALA A 123 17.22 3.99 12.78
CA ALA A 123 18.10 3.67 13.91
C ALA A 123 18.70 4.92 14.54
N ALA A 124 19.07 5.92 13.72
CA ALA A 124 19.69 7.15 14.19
C ALA A 124 18.79 7.98 15.12
N VAL A 125 17.46 7.87 15.00
CA VAL A 125 16.52 8.54 15.93
C VAL A 125 16.68 8.06 17.37
N LEU A 126 17.08 6.80 17.57
CA LEU A 126 17.23 6.17 18.88
C LEU A 126 18.68 5.87 19.24
N ALA A 127 19.65 6.48 18.54
CA ALA A 127 21.09 6.23 18.74
C ALA A 127 21.54 6.40 20.21
N ASP A 128 20.89 7.32 20.93
CA ASP A 128 21.20 7.66 22.31
C ASP A 128 20.30 6.96 23.35
N ILE A 129 19.46 5.99 22.95
CA ILE A 129 18.50 5.34 23.88
C ILE A 129 19.17 4.64 25.05
N GLY A 130 20.40 4.16 24.90
CA GLY A 130 21.15 3.56 26.00
C GLY A 130 21.59 4.55 27.08
N LYS A 131 21.53 5.87 26.83
CA LYS A 131 21.73 6.87 27.89
C LYS A 131 20.68 6.76 28.99
N MET A 132 19.55 6.09 28.72
CA MET A 132 18.51 5.77 29.71
C MET A 132 18.99 4.85 30.85
N GLU A 133 20.15 4.22 30.75
CA GLU A 133 20.72 3.42 31.84
C GLU A 133 21.90 4.13 32.53
N ILE A 134 22.43 5.20 31.93
CA ILE A 134 23.52 5.98 32.51
C ILE A 134 23.02 6.75 33.74
N ALA A 135 23.85 6.76 34.79
CA ALA A 135 23.55 7.43 36.05
C ALA A 135 23.28 8.93 35.86
N GLU A 136 22.22 9.43 36.48
CA GLU A 136 21.77 10.82 36.34
C GLU A 136 22.86 11.84 36.70
N GLY A 137 23.67 11.55 37.72
CA GLY A 137 24.78 12.41 38.14
C GLY A 137 25.92 12.50 37.13
N ILE A 138 26.04 11.54 36.22
CA ILE A 138 26.99 11.56 35.10
C ILE A 138 26.35 12.28 33.91
N LEU A 139 25.12 11.92 33.56
CA LEU A 139 24.41 12.45 32.40
C LEU A 139 24.15 13.97 32.50
N SER A 140 23.79 14.46 33.69
CA SER A 140 23.47 15.87 33.95
C SER A 140 24.67 16.72 34.40
N LYS A 141 25.87 16.13 34.44
CA LYS A 141 27.08 16.79 34.97
C LYS A 141 27.49 17.96 34.07
N LYS A 142 27.58 19.17 34.66
CA LYS A 142 28.02 20.38 33.94
C LYS A 142 29.54 20.57 33.88
N SER A 143 30.28 19.87 34.75
CA SER A 143 31.74 19.84 34.72
C SER A 143 32.25 18.67 33.89
N HIS A 144 33.54 18.64 33.59
CA HIS A 144 34.15 17.52 32.89
C HIS A 144 33.91 16.19 33.65
N LEU A 145 33.62 15.15 32.89
CA LEU A 145 33.57 13.78 33.40
C LEU A 145 34.99 13.32 33.79
N SER A 146 35.12 12.54 34.86
CA SER A 146 36.34 11.80 35.16
C SER A 146 36.54 10.66 34.16
N ASP A 147 37.70 10.03 34.18
CA ASP A 147 38.00 8.91 33.29
C ASP A 147 37.04 7.73 33.55
N GLU A 148 36.69 7.47 34.82
CA GLU A 148 35.73 6.43 35.21
C GLU A 148 34.30 6.75 34.76
N GLU A 149 33.88 8.01 34.87
CA GLU A 149 32.57 8.45 34.38
C GLU A 149 32.48 8.40 32.85
N TRP A 150 33.61 8.63 32.17
CA TRP A 150 33.72 8.46 30.73
C TRP A 150 33.62 7.00 30.31
N ASP A 151 34.25 6.09 31.04
CA ASP A 151 34.12 4.66 30.78
C ASP A 151 32.66 4.21 30.91
N GLU A 152 31.94 4.69 31.92
CA GLU A 152 30.51 4.43 32.04
C GLU A 152 29.71 5.01 30.86
N MET A 153 29.98 6.26 30.48
CA MET A 153 29.31 6.90 29.34
C MET A 153 29.53 6.15 28.03
N ARG A 154 30.69 5.49 27.83
CA ARG A 154 30.99 4.71 26.61
C ARG A 154 30.15 3.44 26.48
N HIS A 155 29.47 2.99 27.55
CA HIS A 155 28.61 1.81 27.48
C HIS A 155 27.25 2.08 26.81
N HIS A 156 26.80 3.33 26.74
CA HIS A 156 25.47 3.65 26.21
C HIS A 156 25.17 3.09 24.79
N PRO A 157 26.12 2.98 23.83
CA PRO A 157 25.81 2.39 22.52
C PRO A 157 25.53 0.89 22.61
N ALA A 158 26.27 0.17 23.47
CA ALA A 158 26.07 -1.27 23.67
C ALA A 158 24.74 -1.55 24.38
N ILE A 159 24.39 -0.72 25.36
CA ILE A 159 23.09 -0.76 26.04
C ILE A 159 21.97 -0.46 25.03
N GLY A 160 22.13 0.59 24.23
CA GLY A 160 21.16 0.97 23.20
C GLY A 160 20.92 -0.15 22.19
N PHE A 161 21.97 -0.85 21.77
CA PHE A 161 21.86 -2.04 20.93
C PHE A 161 21.03 -3.15 21.58
N GLY A 162 21.23 -3.41 22.88
CA GLY A 162 20.41 -4.37 23.63
C GLY A 162 18.93 -3.99 23.64
N ILE A 163 18.61 -2.74 24.00
CA ILE A 163 17.24 -2.22 24.02
C ILE A 163 16.59 -2.32 22.64
N MET A 164 17.30 -1.94 21.57
CA MET A 164 16.78 -2.03 20.21
C MET A 164 16.52 -3.48 19.78
N THR A 165 17.40 -4.41 20.16
CA THR A 165 17.24 -5.83 19.87
C THR A 165 15.98 -6.39 20.53
N ASP A 166 15.73 -6.02 21.78
CA ASP A 166 14.52 -6.44 22.51
C ASP A 166 13.24 -5.87 21.88
N ILE A 167 13.24 -4.59 21.48
CA ILE A 167 12.11 -3.97 20.77
C ILE A 167 11.81 -4.69 19.46
N LEU A 168 12.84 -5.08 18.71
CA LEU A 168 12.68 -5.81 17.45
C LEU A 168 12.15 -7.24 17.70
N ASN A 169 12.66 -7.95 18.71
CA ASN A 169 12.18 -9.30 19.05
C ASN A 169 10.71 -9.32 19.52
N LEU A 170 10.24 -8.24 20.17
CA LEU A 170 8.83 -8.11 20.56
C LEU A 170 7.89 -8.03 19.35
N SER A 171 8.38 -7.54 18.20
CA SER A 171 7.57 -7.46 16.97
C SER A 171 7.28 -8.84 16.38
N ASP A 172 8.19 -9.81 16.54
CA ASP A 172 8.00 -11.20 16.11
C ASP A 172 7.04 -11.97 17.02
N ALA A 173 7.07 -11.69 18.33
CA ALA A 173 6.19 -12.34 19.30
C ALA A 173 4.71 -11.90 19.15
N ALA A 174 4.47 -10.69 18.66
CA ALA A 174 3.13 -10.13 18.47
C ALA A 174 2.36 -10.76 17.27
N GLU A 175 3.04 -11.48 16.37
CA GLU A 175 2.37 -12.20 15.26
C GLU A 175 1.75 -13.54 15.68
N ILE A 176 2.01 -14.01 16.91
CA ILE A 176 1.54 -15.32 17.42
C ILE A 176 0.24 -15.17 18.26
N GLY A 177 -0.29 -13.96 18.42
CA GLY A 177 -1.48 -13.64 19.23
C GLY A 177 -2.75 -13.39 18.43
#